data_AF-A0A8J3T4T8-F1
#
_entry.id   AF-A0A8J3T4T8-F1
#
_cell.length_a   1.000
_cell.length_b   1.000
_cell.length_c   1.000
_cell.angle_alpha   90.00
_cell.angle_beta   90.00
_cell.angle_gamma   90.00
#
_symmetry.space_group_name_H-M   'P 1'
#
loop_
_entity.id
_entity.type
_entity.pdbx_description
1 polymer ?
#
loop_
_entity_poly.entity_id
_entity_poly.type
_entity_poly.pdbx_seq_one_letter_code
_entity_poly.pdbx_strand_id
1 'polypeptide(L)'
;MWTLRSLCEVSRTGWASRRRWSRAVSPLDDCTGVSPHVSTAQRDHVRLEWRTPYPALERARPVAWTCVCRSVIYELRVGAGQGFIRRTVQLDGGHQVLESRSWLQREAWAVWADLLAGRVR
;
A
#
# COMPACT_ATOMS: atom_id res chain seq x y z
N MET A 1 -0.25 28.36 35.13
CA MET A 1 0.25 29.34 34.15
C MET A 1 0.66 28.52 32.91
N TRP A 2 -0.31 28.08 32.08
CA TRP A 2 -0.72 28.63 30.76
C TRP A 2 0.49 28.78 29.81
N THR A 3 0.61 28.17 28.61
CA THR A 3 -0.30 27.94 27.44
C THR A 3 0.23 26.76 26.60
N LEU A 4 -0.53 25.80 26.04
CA LEU A 4 -1.48 25.76 24.90
C LEU A 4 -0.95 26.14 23.48
N ARG A 5 -1.26 25.23 22.52
CA ARG A 5 -1.37 25.34 21.03
C ARG A 5 -0.07 25.29 20.21
N SER A 6 0.13 24.33 19.30
CA SER A 6 -0.56 24.00 18.03
C SER A 6 -0.02 24.81 16.85
N LEU A 7 0.24 24.11 15.74
CA LEU A 7 0.29 24.47 14.29
C LEU A 7 1.19 23.37 13.66
N CYS A 8 0.75 22.35 12.91
CA CYS A 8 -0.36 22.15 11.97
C CYS A 8 -0.46 23.25 10.92
N GLU A 9 0.52 23.32 10.03
CA GLU A 9 0.44 24.13 8.81
C GLU A 9 1.34 23.55 7.71
N VAL A 10 0.76 22.71 6.84
CA VAL A 10 1.25 22.55 5.46
C VAL A 10 0.03 22.58 4.53
N SER A 11 -0.31 23.81 4.17
CA SER A 11 -0.60 24.27 2.81
C SER A 11 -1.62 23.51 1.97
N ARG A 12 -2.81 24.12 1.90
CA ARG A 12 -3.75 24.00 0.78
C ARG A 12 -3.22 24.81 -0.41
N THR A 13 -2.96 24.12 -1.51
CA THR A 13 -3.14 24.60 -2.89
C THR A 13 -3.48 23.33 -3.66
N GLY A 14 -4.73 23.08 -4.05
CA GLY A 14 -5.35 23.77 -5.17
C GLY A 14 -4.60 23.37 -6.45
N TRP A 15 -5.28 22.68 -7.35
CA TRP A 15 -5.18 22.75 -8.83
C TRP A 15 -5.57 21.40 -9.43
N ALA A 16 -6.75 21.41 -10.04
CA ALA A 16 -7.29 20.37 -10.87
C ALA A 16 -6.34 20.10 -12.04
N SER A 17 -5.96 18.84 -12.24
CA SER A 17 -5.62 18.35 -13.56
C SER A 17 -6.22 16.96 -13.72
N ARG A 18 -7.30 16.90 -14.50
CA ARG A 18 -7.84 15.65 -15.06
C ARG A 18 -6.79 15.08 -15.99
N ARG A 19 -5.81 14.36 -15.45
CA ARG A 19 -4.89 13.58 -16.27
C ARG A 19 -5.55 12.24 -16.54
N ARG A 20 -6.15 12.18 -17.73
CA ARG A 20 -6.47 10.97 -18.48
C ARG A 20 -5.37 9.93 -18.21
N TRP A 21 -5.72 8.86 -17.49
CA TRP A 21 -4.84 7.72 -17.27
C TRP A 21 -4.62 7.04 -18.63
N SER A 22 -3.50 7.33 -19.27
CA SER A 22 -3.07 6.60 -20.46
C SER A 22 -2.65 5.21 -20.03
N ARG A 23 -3.49 4.24 -20.41
CA ARG A 23 -3.33 2.81 -20.22
C ARG A 23 -2.11 2.31 -21.00
N ALA A 24 -0.96 2.16 -20.34
CA ALA A 24 0.12 1.34 -20.87
C ALA A 24 -0.22 -0.13 -20.55
N VAL A 25 -0.98 -0.79 -21.44
CA VAL A 25 -1.25 -2.23 -21.35
C VAL A 25 0.02 -2.95 -21.83
N SER A 26 0.67 -3.68 -20.95
CA SER A 26 1.74 -4.61 -21.35
C SER A 26 1.09 -5.91 -21.85
N PRO A 27 1.50 -6.50 -22.99
CA PRO A 27 0.74 -7.56 -23.68
C PRO A 27 0.81 -8.98 -23.07
N LEU A 28 1.00 -9.12 -21.75
CA LEU A 28 0.95 -10.41 -21.04
C LEU A 28 -0.09 -10.43 -19.91
N ASP A 29 -0.86 -9.36 -19.74
CA ASP A 29 -1.84 -9.23 -18.67
C ASP A 29 -3.25 -9.57 -19.19
N ASP A 30 -3.61 -10.85 -19.23
CA ASP A 30 -5.02 -11.26 -19.34
C ASP A 30 -5.69 -11.18 -17.95
N CYS A 31 -5.51 -10.02 -17.31
CA CYS A 31 -6.03 -9.73 -15.98
C CYS A 31 -7.37 -9.03 -16.15
N THR A 32 -8.43 -9.61 -15.58
CA THR A 32 -9.83 -9.16 -15.69
C THR A 32 -10.09 -7.78 -15.05
N GLY A 33 -9.06 -7.04 -14.64
CA GLY A 33 -9.16 -5.65 -14.17
C GLY A 33 -9.89 -5.45 -12.84
N VAL A 34 -10.22 -6.52 -12.11
CA VAL A 34 -10.96 -6.47 -10.84
C VAL A 34 -10.11 -5.93 -9.70
N SER A 35 -8.81 -6.23 -9.69
CA SER A 35 -7.87 -5.80 -8.66
C SER A 35 -6.70 -5.03 -9.28
N PRO A 36 -6.18 -3.99 -8.61
CA PRO A 36 -5.13 -3.15 -9.17
C PRO A 36 -3.78 -3.88 -9.24
N HIS A 37 -2.97 -3.51 -10.23
CA HIS A 37 -1.56 -3.90 -10.29
C HIS A 37 -0.70 -2.86 -9.59
N VAL A 38 0.40 -3.33 -9.00
CA VAL A 38 1.47 -2.46 -8.51
C VAL A 38 2.24 -1.94 -9.70
N SER A 39 2.40 -0.63 -9.83
CA SER A 39 3.28 -0.06 -10.84
C SER A 39 4.73 -0.49 -10.62
N THR A 40 5.57 -0.42 -11.65
CA THR A 40 7.02 -0.59 -11.48
C THR A 40 7.53 0.40 -10.44
N ALA A 41 8.45 -0.03 -9.57
CA ALA A 41 9.03 0.85 -8.57
C ALA A 41 9.69 2.05 -9.24
N GLN A 42 9.39 3.24 -8.75
CA GLN A 42 10.02 4.47 -9.22
C GLN A 42 11.48 4.53 -8.75
N ARG A 43 12.32 5.33 -9.43
CA ARG A 43 13.75 5.44 -9.07
C ARG A 43 13.96 5.85 -7.61
N ASP A 44 13.18 6.83 -7.14
CA ASP A 44 13.29 7.40 -5.79
C ASP A 44 12.23 6.86 -4.83
N HIS A 45 11.85 5.59 -4.98
CA HIS A 45 10.84 4.98 -4.12
C HIS A 45 11.32 4.88 -2.66
N VAL A 46 10.41 5.08 -1.73
CA VAL A 46 10.68 4.86 -0.30
C VAL A 46 10.59 3.37 -0.01
N ARG A 47 11.63 2.83 0.62
CA ARG A 47 11.66 1.42 1.03
C ARG A 47 10.82 1.22 2.28
N LEU A 48 9.85 0.31 2.19
CA LEU A 48 9.10 -0.20 3.33
C LEU A 48 9.96 -1.19 4.11
N GLU A 49 9.91 -1.05 5.43
CA GLU A 49 10.47 -2.02 6.33
C GLU A 49 9.53 -3.22 6.43
N TRP A 50 10.02 -4.38 6.02
CA TRP A 50 9.29 -5.64 6.04
C TRP A 50 9.72 -6.47 7.25
N ARG A 51 8.76 -6.93 8.04
CA ARG A 51 8.95 -7.66 9.30
C ARG A 51 8.16 -8.96 9.28
N THR A 52 8.55 -9.91 10.12
CA THR A 52 7.76 -11.13 10.36
C THR A 52 6.40 -10.77 10.94
N PRO A 53 5.30 -11.41 10.51
CA PRO A 53 3.97 -11.14 11.03
C PRO A 53 3.89 -11.25 12.55
N TYR A 54 3.14 -10.35 13.18
CA TYR A 54 2.92 -10.38 14.63
C TYR A 54 1.52 -10.90 14.96
N PRO A 55 1.35 -11.94 15.80
CA PRO A 55 0.06 -12.62 16.00
C PRO A 55 -1.09 -11.70 16.44
N ALA A 56 -0.82 -10.64 17.20
CA ALA A 56 -1.87 -9.70 17.62
C ALA A 56 -2.53 -8.96 16.44
N LEU A 57 -1.85 -8.87 15.30
CA LEU A 57 -2.35 -8.24 14.07
C LEU A 57 -3.14 -9.20 13.18
N GLU A 58 -3.21 -10.51 13.50
CA GLU A 58 -4.01 -11.50 12.75
C GLU A 58 -5.50 -11.19 12.75
N ARG A 59 -5.99 -10.44 13.74
CA ARG A 59 -7.39 -10.03 13.81
C ARG A 59 -7.74 -8.98 12.73
N ALA A 60 -6.77 -8.36 12.07
CA ALA A 60 -7.00 -7.41 10.99
C ALA A 60 -7.55 -8.11 9.74
N ARG A 61 -8.59 -7.51 9.16
CA ARG A 61 -9.27 -8.01 7.95
C ARG A 61 -8.63 -7.37 6.71
N PRO A 62 -8.47 -8.12 5.61
CA PRO A 62 -8.06 -7.54 4.35
C PRO A 62 -9.19 -6.66 3.81
N VAL A 63 -8.87 -5.44 3.39
CA VAL A 63 -9.83 -4.47 2.83
C VAL A 63 -9.51 -4.09 1.39
N ALA A 64 -8.28 -4.35 0.93
CA ALA A 64 -7.87 -4.24 -0.46
C ALA A 64 -6.70 -5.21 -0.74
N TRP A 65 -6.56 -5.65 -1.98
CA TRP A 65 -5.47 -6.52 -2.42
C TRP A 65 -5.09 -6.23 -3.87
N THR A 66 -3.85 -6.55 -4.24
CA THR A 66 -3.38 -6.45 -5.63
C THR A 66 -3.78 -7.67 -6.43
N CYS A 67 -3.78 -7.55 -7.76
CA CYS A 67 -3.98 -8.70 -8.64
C CYS A 67 -2.96 -9.81 -8.34
N VAL A 68 -3.41 -11.06 -8.52
CA VAL A 68 -2.63 -12.28 -8.27
C VAL A 68 -1.78 -12.74 -9.46
N CYS A 69 -1.76 -11.97 -10.56
CA CYS A 69 -0.98 -12.32 -11.75
C CYS A 69 0.55 -12.27 -11.54
N ARG A 70 1.00 -11.64 -10.45
CA ARG A 70 2.42 -11.52 -10.12
C ARG A 70 2.78 -12.43 -8.95
N SER A 71 4.06 -12.78 -8.87
CA SER A 71 4.63 -13.56 -7.76
C SER A 71 4.57 -12.86 -6.40
N VAL A 72 4.29 -11.55 -6.38
CA VAL A 72 4.14 -10.78 -5.14
C VAL A 72 2.75 -10.18 -5.08
N ILE A 73 2.02 -10.56 -4.05
CA ILE A 73 0.68 -10.06 -3.73
C ILE A 73 0.81 -9.13 -2.52
N TYR A 74 0.16 -7.98 -2.59
CA TYR A 74 0.05 -7.06 -1.45
C TYR A 74 -1.41 -7.00 -0.99
N GLU A 75 -1.60 -6.96 0.32
CA GLU A 75 -2.89 -6.77 0.96
C GLU A 75 -2.82 -5.58 1.91
N LEU A 76 -3.80 -4.69 1.85
CA LEU A 76 -4.06 -3.73 2.91
C LEU A 76 -4.96 -4.41 3.94
N ARG A 77 -4.48 -4.51 5.19
CA ARG A 77 -5.24 -5.08 6.30
C ARG A 77 -5.54 -4.00 7.33
N VAL A 78 -6.75 -4.02 7.87
CA VAL A 78 -7.24 -3.03 8.84
C VAL A 78 -7.93 -3.72 10.01
N GLY A 79 -7.68 -3.20 11.22
CA GLY A 79 -8.33 -3.63 12.46
C GLY A 79 -8.05 -2.64 13.59
N ALA A 80 -9.00 -2.48 14.52
CA ALA A 80 -8.86 -1.60 15.69
C ALA A 80 -8.37 -0.16 15.37
N GLY A 81 -8.82 0.42 14.25
CA GLY A 81 -8.42 1.77 13.81
C GLY A 81 -7.01 1.87 13.22
N GLN A 82 -6.28 0.76 13.15
CA GLN A 82 -4.95 0.67 12.56
C GLN A 82 -4.99 -0.08 11.23
N GLY A 83 -3.97 0.12 10.42
CA GLY A 83 -3.76 -0.65 9.20
C GLY A 83 -2.28 -0.87 8.91
N PHE A 84 -2.01 -1.93 8.14
CA PHE A 84 -0.68 -2.31 7.70
C PHE A 84 -0.78 -3.01 6.33
N ILE A 85 0.35 -3.12 5.65
CA ILE A 85 0.44 -3.83 4.38
C ILE A 85 1.08 -5.18 4.63
N ARG A 86 0.42 -6.24 4.18
CA ARG A 86 0.98 -7.58 4.11
C ARG A 86 1.49 -7.83 2.70
N ARG A 87 2.70 -8.35 2.59
CA ARG A 87 3.35 -8.77 1.35
C ARG A 87 3.50 -10.28 1.38
N THR A 88 2.88 -10.95 0.43
CA THR A 88 3.00 -12.40 0.21
C THR A 88 3.82 -12.63 -1.05
N VAL A 89 5.00 -13.23 -0.91
CA VAL A 89 5.87 -13.62 -2.01
C VAL A 89 5.71 -15.12 -2.25
N GLN A 90 5.28 -15.49 -3.45
CA GLN A 90 5.25 -16.87 -3.89
C GLN A 90 6.70 -17.31 -4.19
N LEU A 91 7.12 -18.42 -3.59
CA LEU A 91 8.45 -19.03 -3.73
C LEU A 91 8.30 -20.48 -4.19
N ASP A 92 9.36 -21.06 -4.75
CA ASP A 92 9.35 -22.49 -5.09
C ASP A 92 9.13 -23.33 -3.82
N GLY A 93 7.98 -24.02 -3.76
CA GLY A 93 7.61 -24.85 -2.61
C GLY A 93 6.88 -24.14 -1.46
N GLY A 94 6.48 -22.87 -1.61
CA GLY A 94 5.69 -22.21 -0.58
C GLY A 94 5.43 -20.72 -0.79
N HIS A 95 5.13 -20.01 0.29
CA HIS A 95 4.97 -18.57 0.28
C HIS A 95 5.60 -17.95 1.52
N GLN A 96 6.22 -16.79 1.35
CA GLN A 96 6.74 -15.99 2.45
C GLN A 96 5.80 -14.81 2.70
N VAL A 97 5.36 -14.67 3.95
CA VAL A 97 4.52 -13.54 4.39
C VAL A 97 5.37 -12.59 5.21
N LEU A 98 5.34 -11.32 4.83
CA LEU A 98 5.96 -10.21 5.56
C LEU A 98 4.93 -9.10 5.77
N GLU A 99 5.10 -8.34 6.84
CA GLU A 99 4.22 -7.23 7.20
C GLU A 99 5.02 -5.95 7.36
N SER A 100 4.43 -4.83 6.95
CA SER A 100 4.95 -3.52 7.32
C SER A 100 4.72 -3.24 8.80
N ARG A 101 5.29 -2.13 9.29
CA ARG A 101 4.79 -1.54 10.55
C ARG A 101 3.30 -1.17 10.44
N SER A 102 2.65 -1.00 11.58
CA SER A 102 1.29 -0.48 11.66
C SER A 102 1.26 1.04 11.59
N TRP A 103 0.21 1.57 10.99
CA TRP A 103 -0.15 2.98 10.97
C TRP A 103 -1.59 3.19 11.42
N LEU A 104 -1.98 4.44 11.62
CA LEU A 104 -3.39 4.80 11.64
C LEU A 104 -4.03 4.47 10.29
N GLN A 105 -5.30 4.05 10.30
CA GLN A 105 -6.00 3.61 9.08
C GLN A 105 -5.85 4.59 7.90
N ARG A 106 -5.96 5.91 8.14
CA ARG A 106 -5.81 6.93 7.08
C ARG A 106 -4.43 6.90 6.41
N GLU A 107 -3.38 6.69 7.21
CA GLU A 107 -2.00 6.65 6.73
C GLU A 107 -1.74 5.35 5.99
N ALA A 108 -2.28 4.22 6.47
CA ALA A 108 -2.19 2.95 5.78
C ALA A 108 -2.81 3.00 4.36
N TRP A 109 -3.94 3.70 4.20
CA TRP A 109 -4.54 3.95 2.88
C TRP A 109 -3.66 4.83 1.97
N ALA A 110 -2.99 5.84 2.54
CA ALA A 110 -2.05 6.67 1.77
C ALA A 110 -0.85 5.85 1.29
N VAL A 111 -0.24 5.05 2.19
CA VAL A 111 0.87 4.15 1.84
C VAL A 111 0.43 3.10 0.82
N TRP A 112 -0.80 2.58 0.92
CA TRP A 112 -1.37 1.69 -0.09
C TRP A 112 -1.44 2.35 -1.47
N ALA A 113 -1.96 3.58 -1.56
CA ALA A 113 -2.01 4.32 -2.82
C ALA A 113 -0.60 4.59 -3.39
N ASP A 114 0.36 4.92 -2.53
CA ASP A 114 1.76 5.10 -2.93
C ASP A 114 2.39 3.80 -3.42
N LEU A 115 2.02 2.65 -2.83
CA LEU A 115 2.50 1.34 -3.23
C LEU A 115 2.02 1.02 -4.63
N LEU A 116 0.73 1.18 -4.89
CA LEU A 116 0.16 0.97 -6.23
C LEU A 116 0.79 1.89 -7.28
N ALA A 117 1.16 3.11 -6.91
CA ALA A 117 1.86 4.06 -7.77
C ALA A 117 3.37 3.79 -7.92
N GLY A 118 3.93 2.80 -7.22
CA GLY A 118 5.36 2.48 -7.23
C GLY A 118 6.23 3.50 -6.47
N ARG A 119 5.63 4.37 -5.66
CA ARG A 119 6.34 5.35 -4.81
C ARG A 119 6.89 4.73 -3.52
N VAL A 120 6.35 3.59 -3.09
CA VAL A 120 6.89 2.80 -1.97
C VAL A 120 7.09 1.34 -2.38
N ARG A 121 8.02 0.63 -1.73
CA ARG A 121 8.35 -0.77 -2.05
C ARG A 121 8.80 -1.62 -0.86
#